data_AF-A0A1Y3EKZ5-F1
#
_entry.id   AF-A0A1Y3EKZ5-F1
#
_cell.length_a   1.000
_cell.length_b   1.000
_cell.length_c   1.000
_cell.angle_alpha   90.00
_cell.angle_beta   90.00
_cell.angle_gamma   90.00
#
_symmetry.space_group_name_H-M   'P 1'
#
loop_
_entity.id
_entity.type
_entity.pdbx_description
1 polymer ?
#
loop_
_entity_poly.entity_id
_entity_poly.type
_entity_poly.pdbx_seq_one_letter_code
_entity_poly.pdbx_strand_id
1 'polypeptide(L)'
;MLFNSYEKKNSKLSLMVAQWANMIYNDMARIGSNKNEHLGELDCCGADKNNTECLPIENFYISGKKTCIPYARTMPAPAESCSLGSRKQSNQVNSFLDASPIYGSSDTANLFPTLSALHTVWVKQHNQLTFKLKFWDDERLYQEAKKIVGAQIQHITFNEFLPLVIGKDKLDLKENGFSSDYNINFNPNTLNEYAAAAGFFFYGLLPEKIVTKHSETKATPMRDAFYNPSLLYEQHGILNLIK
;
A
#
# COMPACT_ATOMS: atom_id res chain seq x y z
N MET A 1 18.24 -10.70 -6.23
CA MET A 1 16.97 -10.36 -5.56
C MET A 1 16.88 -8.85 -5.51
N LEU A 2 15.75 -8.26 -5.88
CA LEU A 2 15.53 -6.81 -5.73
C LEU A 2 15.18 -6.51 -4.26
N PHE A 3 15.60 -5.36 -3.74
CA PHE A 3 15.42 -4.92 -2.34
C PHE A 3 16.01 -5.91 -1.32
N ASN A 4 17.33 -5.86 -1.10
CA ASN A 4 18.03 -6.74 -0.17
C ASN A 4 17.95 -6.23 1.29
N SER A 5 17.72 -7.11 2.27
CA SER A 5 17.68 -6.77 3.70
C SER A 5 18.87 -7.35 4.46
N TYR A 6 19.42 -6.61 5.42
CA TYR A 6 20.66 -6.96 6.14
C TYR A 6 20.54 -8.22 7.03
N GLU A 7 19.37 -8.51 7.59
CA GLU A 7 19.30 -9.35 8.81
C GLU A 7 18.64 -10.74 8.69
N LYS A 8 18.38 -11.24 7.48
CA LYS A 8 18.13 -12.68 7.31
C LYS A 8 18.88 -13.23 6.12
N LYS A 9 20.09 -13.76 6.39
CA LYS A 9 20.81 -14.70 5.51
C LYS A 9 20.00 -15.97 5.19
N ASN A 10 18.78 -16.10 5.74
CA ASN A 10 17.86 -17.23 5.64
C ASN A 10 16.40 -16.85 5.35
N SER A 11 16.07 -15.64 4.87
CA SER A 11 14.73 -15.37 4.34
C SER A 11 14.71 -15.60 2.83
N LYS A 12 13.94 -16.59 2.36
CA LYS A 12 13.66 -16.80 0.93
C LYS A 12 12.90 -15.64 0.26
N LEU A 13 12.54 -14.60 1.03
CA LEU A 13 11.69 -13.49 0.62
C LEU A 13 12.49 -12.19 0.68
N SER A 14 12.43 -11.42 -0.40
CA SER A 14 13.03 -10.09 -0.52
C SER A 14 12.10 -8.99 0.00
N LEU A 15 12.65 -7.83 0.36
CA LEU A 15 11.86 -6.65 0.75
C LEU A 15 10.88 -6.19 -0.37
N MET A 16 11.12 -6.59 -1.63
CA MET A 16 10.16 -6.42 -2.72
C MET A 16 8.78 -6.98 -2.37
N VAL A 17 8.71 -8.13 -1.69
CA VAL A 17 7.43 -8.78 -1.34
C VAL A 17 6.65 -7.89 -0.36
N ALA A 18 7.33 -7.28 0.60
CA ALA A 18 6.69 -6.34 1.53
C ALA A 18 6.21 -5.06 0.81
N GLN A 19 7.03 -4.51 -0.09
CA GLN A 19 6.66 -3.30 -0.84
C GLN A 19 5.52 -3.57 -1.84
N TRP A 20 5.52 -4.73 -2.49
CA TRP A 20 4.43 -5.16 -3.35
C TRP A 20 3.13 -5.35 -2.56
N ALA A 21 3.19 -6.04 -1.42
CA ALA A 21 2.05 -6.20 -0.52
C ALA A 21 1.48 -4.83 -0.07
N ASN A 22 2.36 -3.89 0.28
CA ASN A 22 1.96 -2.53 0.62
C ASN A 22 1.30 -1.81 -0.55
N MET A 23 1.86 -1.90 -1.76
CA MET A 23 1.26 -1.30 -2.97
C MET A 23 -0.13 -1.87 -3.26
N ILE A 24 -0.29 -3.19 -3.19
CA ILE A 24 -1.57 -3.88 -3.41
C ILE A 24 -2.60 -3.53 -2.34
N TYR A 25 -2.18 -3.44 -1.08
CA TYR A 25 -3.05 -2.98 -0.01
C TYR A 25 -3.59 -1.58 -0.28
N ASN A 26 -2.73 -0.63 -0.66
CA ASN A 26 -3.15 0.75 -0.97
C ASN A 26 -3.97 0.89 -2.26
N ASP A 27 -3.96 -0.12 -3.15
CA ASP A 27 -4.83 -0.15 -4.33
C ASP A 27 -6.27 -0.54 -3.95
N MET A 28 -6.42 -1.48 -3.01
CA MET A 28 -7.71 -2.08 -2.68
C MET A 28 -8.37 -1.54 -1.40
N ALA A 29 -7.60 -0.94 -0.50
CA ALA A 29 -8.06 -0.60 0.85
C ALA A 29 -7.45 0.71 1.37
N ARG A 30 -8.33 1.62 1.80
CA ARG A 30 -8.00 2.80 2.60
C ARG A 30 -9.16 3.12 3.52
N ILE A 31 -9.07 2.66 4.76
CA ILE A 31 -10.10 2.98 5.76
C ILE A 31 -9.86 4.42 6.25
N GLY A 32 -10.84 5.28 6.03
CA GLY A 32 -10.77 6.67 6.52
C GLY A 32 -10.84 6.75 8.04
N SER A 33 -10.27 7.81 8.61
CA SER A 33 -10.44 8.17 10.02
C SER A 33 -11.44 9.32 10.16
N ASN A 34 -12.12 9.41 11.31
CA ASN A 34 -12.93 10.58 11.60
C ASN A 34 -12.04 11.82 11.78
N LYS A 35 -12.60 12.97 11.43
CA LYS A 35 -11.95 14.27 11.49
C LYS A 35 -12.57 15.13 12.58
N ASN A 36 -11.81 16.12 13.06
CA ASN A 36 -12.31 17.12 13.99
C ASN A 36 -13.21 18.16 13.28
N GLU A 37 -13.78 19.10 14.03
CA GLU A 37 -14.68 20.15 13.52
C GLU A 37 -14.04 21.06 12.46
N HIS A 38 -12.69 21.13 12.45
CA HIS A 38 -11.90 21.89 11.47
C HIS A 38 -11.43 21.04 10.29
N LEU A 39 -11.97 19.83 10.10
CA LEU A 39 -11.57 18.86 9.07
C LEU A 39 -10.10 18.38 9.18
N GLY A 40 -9.48 18.57 10.35
CA GLY A 40 -8.17 18.05 10.71
C GLY A 40 -8.24 16.69 11.40
N GLU A 41 -7.09 16.10 11.70
CA GLU A 41 -7.00 14.87 12.50
C GLU A 41 -7.46 15.14 13.95
N LEU A 42 -8.08 14.14 14.58
CA LEU A 42 -8.50 14.21 15.98
C LEU A 42 -7.30 14.03 16.92
N ASP A 43 -7.06 15.02 17.79
CA ASP A 43 -6.06 14.93 18.86
C ASP A 43 -6.62 14.18 20.07
N CYS A 44 -6.73 12.85 19.94
CA CYS A 44 -7.33 11.99 20.96
C CYS A 44 -6.52 11.85 22.26
N CYS A 45 -5.29 12.39 22.31
CA CYS A 45 -4.49 12.45 23.54
C CYS A 45 -4.49 13.84 24.18
N GLY A 46 -4.90 14.88 23.46
CA GLY A 46 -4.97 16.25 23.94
C GLY A 46 -6.37 16.82 23.83
N ALA A 47 -6.56 17.78 22.93
CA ALA A 47 -7.75 18.64 22.90
C ALA A 47 -9.06 17.87 22.63
N ASP A 48 -9.00 16.83 21.80
CA ASP A 48 -10.18 16.06 21.37
C ASP A 48 -10.42 14.81 22.23
N LYS A 49 -9.73 14.65 23.37
CA LYS A 49 -9.80 13.41 24.18
C LYS A 49 -11.22 12.96 24.55
N ASN A 50 -12.15 13.91 24.75
CA ASN A 50 -13.54 13.62 25.11
C ASN A 50 -14.47 13.40 23.90
N ASN A 51 -13.95 13.47 22.68
CA ASN A 51 -14.71 13.20 21.47
C ASN A 51 -15.14 11.71 21.44
N THR A 52 -16.39 11.43 21.08
CA THR A 52 -16.95 10.07 21.02
C THR A 52 -16.30 9.19 19.97
N GLU A 53 -15.61 9.80 19.00
CA GLU A 53 -14.83 9.11 17.98
C GLU A 53 -13.38 8.87 18.42
N CYS A 54 -12.96 9.29 19.61
CA CYS A 54 -11.64 8.96 20.15
C CYS A 54 -11.64 7.65 20.92
N LEU A 55 -10.60 6.83 20.70
CA LEU A 55 -10.35 5.60 21.42
C LEU A 55 -8.84 5.46 21.70
N PRO A 56 -8.25 6.39 22.47
CA PRO A 56 -6.81 6.45 22.67
C PRO A 56 -6.28 5.20 23.39
N ILE A 57 -5.06 4.80 23.05
CA ILE A 57 -4.36 3.73 23.78
C ILE A 57 -3.66 4.38 24.98
N GLU A 58 -4.29 4.28 26.14
CA GLU A 58 -3.78 4.84 27.39
C GLU A 58 -2.79 3.90 28.09
N ASN A 59 -2.02 4.46 29.03
CA ASN A 59 -1.08 3.72 29.89
C ASN A 59 0.00 2.93 29.13
N PHE A 60 0.35 3.37 27.91
CA PHE A 60 1.46 2.80 27.16
C PHE A 60 2.79 3.34 27.69
N TYR A 61 3.87 2.56 27.65
CA TYR A 61 5.18 3.00 28.13
C TYR A 61 6.19 2.98 27.00
N ILE A 62 6.75 4.16 26.67
CA ILE A 62 7.86 4.29 25.72
C ILE A 62 9.07 4.78 26.49
N SER A 63 10.14 3.99 26.49
CA SER A 63 11.39 4.29 27.21
C SER A 63 11.17 4.65 28.69
N GLY A 64 10.24 3.94 29.36
CA GLY A 64 9.90 4.14 30.77
C GLY A 64 9.01 5.35 31.08
N LYS A 65 8.61 6.13 30.08
CA LYS A 65 7.64 7.23 30.26
C LYS A 65 6.25 6.75 29.90
N LYS A 66 5.28 7.04 30.78
CA LYS A 66 3.86 6.82 30.50
C LYS A 66 3.44 7.78 29.38
N THR A 67 2.89 7.22 28.31
CA THR A 67 2.48 7.91 27.10
C THR A 67 1.04 7.55 26.73
N CYS A 68 0.44 8.38 25.89
CA CYS A 68 -0.82 8.13 25.21
C CYS A 68 -0.52 8.02 23.71
N ILE A 69 -1.05 7.00 23.04
CA ILE A 69 -1.00 6.91 21.58
C ILE A 69 -2.36 7.40 21.04
N PRO A 70 -2.38 8.46 20.22
CA PRO A 70 -3.62 8.99 19.67
C PRO A 70 -4.22 7.97 18.71
N TYR A 71 -5.49 7.64 18.90
CA TYR A 71 -6.23 6.76 18.00
C TYR A 71 -7.66 7.25 17.88
N ALA A 72 -8.01 7.66 16.66
CA ALA A 72 -9.36 8.00 16.27
C ALA A 72 -10.04 6.79 15.62
N ARG A 73 -11.31 6.58 15.92
CA ARG A 73 -12.13 5.55 15.29
C ARG A 73 -12.22 5.81 13.80
N THR A 74 -12.24 4.73 13.04
CA THR A 74 -12.41 4.73 11.59
C THR A 74 -13.78 5.27 11.18
N MET A 75 -13.82 6.02 10.08
CA MET A 75 -15.02 6.64 9.50
C MET A 75 -16.13 5.58 9.26
N PRO A 76 -17.37 5.84 9.70
CA PRO A 76 -18.47 4.91 9.47
C PRO A 76 -18.91 4.94 7.99
N ALA A 77 -19.26 3.78 7.45
CA ALA A 77 -19.97 3.66 6.19
C ALA A 77 -21.49 3.64 6.47
N PRO A 78 -22.29 4.47 5.77
CA PRO A 78 -23.74 4.34 5.85
C PRO A 78 -24.20 3.00 5.26
N ALA A 79 -25.26 2.42 5.83
CA ALA A 79 -25.94 1.29 5.20
C ALA A 79 -26.56 1.74 3.88
N GLU A 80 -26.64 0.84 2.89
CA GLU A 80 -27.26 1.14 1.58
C GLU A 80 -28.70 1.64 1.71
N SER A 81 -29.45 1.11 2.68
CA SER A 81 -30.82 1.50 3.01
C SER A 81 -30.92 2.71 3.95
N CYS A 82 -29.80 3.34 4.33
CA CYS A 82 -29.72 4.37 5.38
C CYS A 82 -30.37 3.97 6.72
N SER A 83 -30.52 2.67 6.98
CA SER A 83 -31.11 2.15 8.22
C SER A 83 -30.08 2.07 9.34
N LEU A 84 -30.54 2.20 10.58
CA LEU A 84 -29.71 1.97 11.76
C LEU A 84 -29.27 0.49 11.83
N GLY A 85 -28.03 0.25 12.27
CA GLY A 85 -27.46 -1.09 12.38
C GLY A 85 -26.04 -1.06 12.93
N SER A 86 -25.38 -2.21 12.91
CA SER A 86 -23.97 -2.32 13.29
C SER A 86 -23.10 -1.43 12.41
N ARG A 87 -22.13 -0.73 13.04
CA ARG A 87 -21.19 0.14 12.32
C ARG A 87 -20.36 -0.67 11.33
N LYS A 88 -20.32 -0.21 10.08
CA LYS A 88 -19.39 -0.65 9.03
C LYS A 88 -18.36 0.45 8.77
N GLN A 89 -17.20 0.09 8.26
CA GLN A 89 -16.12 1.03 7.93
C GLN A 89 -16.17 1.41 6.45
N SER A 90 -15.86 2.67 6.15
CA SER A 90 -15.83 3.17 4.77
C SER A 90 -14.46 2.99 4.14
N ASN A 91 -14.45 2.35 2.96
CA ASN A 91 -13.28 2.27 2.08
C ASN A 91 -13.24 3.50 1.18
N GLN A 92 -12.14 4.25 1.23
CA GLN A 92 -11.96 5.50 0.49
C GLN A 92 -11.20 5.33 -0.84
N VAL A 93 -11.05 4.08 -1.29
CA VAL A 93 -10.52 3.70 -2.61
C VAL A 93 -11.44 2.66 -3.24
N ASN A 94 -11.29 2.45 -4.54
CA ASN A 94 -11.99 1.34 -5.20
C ASN A 94 -11.36 0.01 -4.75
N SER A 95 -12.09 -1.10 -4.93
CA SER A 95 -11.61 -2.42 -4.51
C SER A 95 -10.86 -3.18 -5.62
N PHE A 96 -10.75 -2.60 -6.80
CA PHE A 96 -10.15 -3.25 -7.96
C PHE A 96 -8.63 -3.06 -7.95
N LEU A 97 -7.91 -4.03 -8.50
CA LEU A 97 -6.50 -3.86 -8.82
C LEU A 97 -6.37 -3.08 -10.12
N ASP A 98 -6.49 -1.76 -10.06
CA ASP A 98 -6.50 -0.88 -11.22
C ASP A 98 -5.34 0.13 -11.26
N ALA A 99 -4.35 -0.08 -10.41
CA ALA A 99 -3.17 0.77 -10.26
C ALA A 99 -3.51 2.17 -9.72
N SER A 100 -4.54 2.28 -8.88
CA SER A 100 -4.92 3.54 -8.22
C SER A 100 -3.77 4.18 -7.39
N PRO A 101 -2.78 3.46 -6.81
CA PRO A 101 -1.65 4.11 -6.16
C PRO A 101 -0.74 4.90 -7.13
N ILE A 102 -0.84 4.63 -8.43
CA ILE A 102 -0.06 5.31 -9.49
C ILE A 102 -0.87 6.45 -10.12
N TYR A 103 -2.17 6.23 -10.35
CA TYR A 103 -3.02 7.15 -11.11
C TYR A 103 -3.99 7.98 -10.27
N GLY A 104 -4.22 7.59 -9.02
CA GLY A 104 -5.06 8.28 -8.06
C GLY A 104 -4.26 9.08 -7.04
N SER A 105 -4.96 9.69 -6.09
CA SER A 105 -4.36 10.44 -4.99
C SER A 105 -4.04 9.50 -3.82
N SER A 106 -2.82 8.96 -3.84
CA SER A 106 -2.28 8.17 -2.72
C SER A 106 -1.32 9.01 -1.88
N ASP A 107 -1.77 9.39 -0.68
CA ASP A 107 -0.95 10.10 0.31
C ASP A 107 0.14 9.20 0.93
N THR A 108 0.18 7.91 0.57
CA THR A 108 1.11 6.93 1.14
C THR A 108 2.27 6.59 0.22
N ALA A 109 2.34 7.15 -1.00
CA ALA A 109 3.43 6.90 -1.94
C ALA A 109 4.82 7.26 -1.38
N ASN A 110 4.90 8.18 -0.41
CA ASN A 110 6.12 8.61 0.27
C ASN A 110 6.34 7.95 1.65
N LEU A 111 5.52 6.95 2.03
CA LEU A 111 5.58 6.31 3.35
C LEU A 111 6.97 5.72 3.62
N PHE A 112 7.55 5.05 2.60
CA PHE A 112 8.90 4.51 2.63
C PHE A 112 9.65 4.88 1.35
N PRO A 113 10.96 5.18 1.40
CA PRO A 113 11.75 5.46 0.21
C PRO A 113 11.77 4.26 -0.77
N THR A 114 11.73 3.03 -0.26
CA THR A 114 11.62 1.81 -1.09
C THR A 114 10.29 1.70 -1.81
N LEU A 115 9.18 2.11 -1.18
CA LEU A 115 7.88 2.19 -1.83
C LEU A 115 7.87 3.29 -2.89
N SER A 116 8.40 4.47 -2.59
CA SER A 116 8.50 5.56 -3.55
C SER A 116 9.36 5.20 -4.77
N ALA A 117 10.43 4.43 -4.56
CA ALA A 117 11.23 3.88 -5.65
C ALA A 117 10.41 2.94 -6.54
N LEU A 118 9.57 2.08 -5.96
CA LEU A 118 8.65 1.21 -6.70
C LEU A 118 7.60 2.01 -7.48
N HIS A 119 6.97 3.02 -6.87
CA HIS A 119 6.06 3.93 -7.58
C HIS A 119 6.76 4.61 -8.76
N THR A 120 8.01 5.05 -8.58
CA THR A 120 8.78 5.69 -9.66
C THR A 120 9.03 4.74 -10.83
N VAL A 121 9.24 3.44 -10.58
CA VAL A 121 9.36 2.43 -11.65
C VAL A 121 8.06 2.36 -12.46
N TRP A 122 6.91 2.32 -11.80
CA TRP A 122 5.61 2.24 -12.48
C TRP A 122 5.25 3.51 -13.26
N VAL A 123 5.57 4.68 -12.73
CA VAL A 123 5.42 5.95 -13.45
C VAL A 123 6.31 5.97 -14.70
N LYS A 124 7.57 5.50 -14.58
CA LYS A 124 8.46 5.38 -15.75
C LYS A 124 7.96 4.36 -16.76
N GLN A 125 7.38 3.25 -16.32
CA GLN A 125 6.78 2.25 -17.19
C GLN A 125 5.59 2.81 -17.97
N HIS A 126 4.71 3.59 -17.31
CA HIS A 126 3.63 4.31 -17.99
C HIS A 126 4.21 5.20 -19.11
N ASN A 127 5.16 6.07 -18.79
CA ASN A 127 5.76 6.97 -19.76
C ASN A 127 6.49 6.21 -20.89
N GLN A 128 7.12 5.08 -20.59
CA GLN A 128 7.73 4.25 -21.62
C GLN A 128 6.69 3.67 -22.59
N LEU A 129 5.53 3.27 -22.09
CA LEU A 129 4.42 2.78 -22.92
C LEU A 129 3.85 3.90 -23.79
N THR A 130 3.69 5.11 -23.25
CA THR A 130 3.18 6.25 -24.04
C THR A 130 4.13 6.61 -25.18
N PHE A 131 5.45 6.51 -25.01
CA PHE A 131 6.38 6.70 -26.12
C PHE A 131 6.25 5.62 -27.22
N LYS A 132 5.93 4.38 -26.85
CA LYS A 132 5.74 3.27 -27.82
C LYS A 132 4.40 3.35 -28.54
N LEU A 133 3.39 3.97 -27.92
CA LEU A 133 2.02 4.07 -28.42
C LEU A 133 1.70 5.44 -29.02
N LYS A 134 2.72 6.23 -29.39
CA LYS A 134 2.60 7.63 -29.83
C LYS A 134 2.03 7.79 -31.26
N PHE A 135 0.87 7.21 -31.48
CA PHE A 135 0.05 7.32 -32.68
C PHE A 135 -1.41 7.70 -32.34
N TRP A 136 -1.75 7.81 -31.05
CA TRP A 136 -3.02 8.30 -30.54
C TRP A 136 -2.91 9.71 -29.95
N ASP A 137 -4.07 10.33 -29.67
CA ASP A 137 -4.14 11.58 -28.91
C ASP A 137 -3.81 11.37 -27.43
N ASP A 138 -3.56 12.48 -26.71
CA ASP A 138 -3.02 12.43 -25.34
C ASP A 138 -3.94 11.66 -24.36
N GLU A 139 -5.26 11.84 -24.46
CA GLU A 139 -6.22 11.15 -23.61
C GLU A 139 -6.23 9.65 -23.88
N ARG A 140 -6.34 9.24 -25.15
CA ARG A 140 -6.32 7.81 -25.48
C ARG A 140 -4.98 7.19 -25.11
N LEU A 141 -3.88 7.90 -25.33
CA LEU A 141 -2.54 7.47 -24.99
C LEU A 141 -2.41 7.20 -23.49
N TYR A 142 -2.88 8.12 -22.65
CA TYR A 142 -2.89 7.98 -21.20
C TYR A 142 -3.73 6.77 -20.76
N GLN A 143 -4.97 6.65 -21.25
CA GLN A 143 -5.88 5.57 -20.85
C GLN A 143 -5.37 4.18 -21.27
N GLU A 144 -4.75 4.07 -22.43
CA GLU A 144 -4.21 2.80 -22.92
C GLU A 144 -2.93 2.39 -22.19
N ALA A 145 -2.03 3.35 -21.91
CA ALA A 145 -0.88 3.09 -21.05
C ALA A 145 -1.33 2.71 -19.63
N LYS A 146 -2.35 3.39 -19.07
CA LYS A 146 -2.97 3.06 -17.78
C LYS A 146 -3.52 1.64 -17.76
N LYS A 147 -4.28 1.26 -18.79
CA LYS A 147 -4.86 -0.08 -18.96
C LYS A 147 -3.78 -1.17 -18.99
N ILE A 148 -2.69 -0.95 -19.73
CA ILE A 148 -1.57 -1.91 -19.81
C ILE A 148 -0.87 -2.02 -18.45
N VAL A 149 -0.59 -0.91 -17.76
CA VAL A 149 0.05 -0.95 -16.43
C VAL A 149 -0.83 -1.69 -15.42
N GLY A 150 -2.13 -1.43 -15.40
CA GLY A 150 -3.07 -2.17 -14.54
C GLY A 150 -3.02 -3.68 -14.82
N ALA A 151 -3.02 -4.08 -16.09
CA ALA A 151 -2.88 -5.48 -16.48
C ALA A 151 -1.53 -6.10 -16.07
N GLN A 152 -0.42 -5.34 -16.15
CA GLN A 152 0.89 -5.80 -15.67
C GLN A 152 0.90 -6.03 -14.16
N ILE A 153 0.31 -5.12 -13.38
CA ILE A 153 0.19 -5.25 -11.92
C ILE A 153 -0.69 -6.45 -11.56
N GLN A 154 -1.84 -6.63 -12.22
CA GLN A 154 -2.69 -7.81 -12.03
C GLN A 154 -1.92 -9.09 -12.35
N HIS A 155 -1.23 -9.15 -13.50
CA HIS A 155 -0.48 -10.32 -13.92
C HIS A 155 0.60 -10.73 -12.90
N ILE A 156 1.42 -9.77 -12.44
CA ILE A 156 2.45 -10.03 -11.42
C ILE A 156 1.79 -10.43 -10.10
N THR A 157 0.69 -9.79 -9.72
CA THR A 157 -0.01 -10.07 -8.46
C THR A 157 -0.54 -11.50 -8.42
N PHE A 158 -1.25 -11.93 -9.46
CA PHE A 158 -1.85 -13.25 -9.50
C PHE A 158 -0.85 -14.38 -9.80
N ASN A 159 0.13 -14.16 -10.68
CA ASN A 159 1.04 -15.24 -11.11
C ASN A 159 2.33 -15.35 -10.30
N GLU A 160 2.79 -14.25 -9.68
CA GLU A 160 4.05 -14.25 -8.94
C GLU A 160 3.84 -14.03 -7.45
N PHE A 161 3.10 -12.98 -7.07
CA PHE A 161 2.98 -12.59 -5.67
C PHE A 161 2.05 -13.50 -4.85
N LEU A 162 0.80 -13.70 -5.27
CA LEU A 162 -0.16 -14.50 -4.50
C LEU A 162 0.30 -15.96 -4.28
N PRO A 163 0.86 -16.68 -5.27
CA PRO A 163 1.39 -18.02 -5.05
C PRO A 163 2.51 -18.07 -4.00
N LEU A 164 3.30 -17.00 -3.87
CA LEU A 164 4.34 -16.89 -2.85
C LEU A 164 3.77 -16.63 -1.44
N VAL A 165 2.64 -15.92 -1.33
CA VAL A 165 2.05 -15.52 -0.05
C VAL A 165 1.12 -16.59 0.52
N ILE A 166 0.22 -17.14 -0.31
CA ILE A 166 -0.84 -18.06 0.15
C ILE A 166 -0.70 -19.49 -0.36
N GLY A 167 0.28 -19.76 -1.24
CA GLY A 167 0.51 -21.07 -1.84
C GLY A 167 -0.23 -21.27 -3.16
N LYS A 168 0.43 -21.92 -4.12
CA LYS A 168 -0.13 -22.19 -5.46
C LYS A 168 -1.36 -23.10 -5.42
N ASP A 169 -1.43 -24.02 -4.47
CA ASP A 169 -2.54 -24.96 -4.28
C ASP A 169 -3.87 -24.30 -3.87
N LYS A 170 -3.81 -23.05 -3.40
CA LYS A 170 -4.99 -22.26 -3.01
C LYS A 170 -5.56 -21.42 -4.16
N LEU A 171 -4.91 -21.42 -5.32
CA LEU A 171 -5.26 -20.55 -6.43
C LEU A 171 -5.60 -21.39 -7.66
N ASP A 172 -6.74 -21.10 -8.28
CA ASP A 172 -7.11 -21.64 -9.58
C ASP A 172 -6.65 -20.67 -10.68
N LEU A 173 -5.36 -20.72 -11.01
CA LEU A 173 -4.75 -19.87 -12.03
C LEU A 173 -4.70 -20.61 -13.37
N LYS A 174 -5.22 -19.97 -14.41
CA LYS A 174 -5.00 -20.43 -15.78
C LYS A 174 -3.55 -20.19 -16.17
N GLU A 175 -2.86 -21.23 -16.65
CA GLU A 175 -1.48 -21.11 -17.13
C GLU A 175 -1.37 -20.29 -18.43
N ASN A 176 -2.42 -20.28 -19.26
CA ASN A 176 -2.47 -19.56 -20.53
C ASN A 176 -3.88 -19.02 -20.83
N GLY A 177 -3.94 -17.97 -21.66
CA GLY A 177 -5.19 -17.38 -22.15
C GLY A 177 -5.87 -16.45 -21.14
N PHE A 178 -7.20 -16.33 -21.26
CA PHE A 178 -8.01 -15.42 -20.44
C PHE A 178 -8.94 -16.20 -19.49
N SER A 179 -9.18 -15.64 -18.31
CA SER A 179 -10.29 -16.07 -17.45
C SER A 179 -11.62 -15.68 -18.10
N SER A 180 -12.61 -16.56 -17.97
CA SER A 180 -14.00 -16.37 -18.43
C SER A 180 -14.94 -16.17 -17.24
N ASP A 181 -14.38 -15.97 -16.05
CA ASP A 181 -15.07 -16.14 -14.77
C ASP A 181 -15.66 -14.81 -14.27
N TYR A 182 -15.70 -13.80 -15.15
CA TYR A 182 -16.35 -12.54 -14.88
C TYR A 182 -17.83 -12.78 -14.60
N ASN A 183 -18.27 -12.35 -13.42
CA ASN A 183 -19.65 -12.43 -12.98
C ASN A 183 -20.10 -11.06 -12.49
N ILE A 184 -21.05 -10.45 -13.20
CA ILE A 184 -21.60 -9.13 -12.86
C ILE A 184 -22.32 -9.10 -11.50
N ASN A 185 -22.81 -10.25 -11.03
CA ASN A 185 -23.51 -10.37 -9.76
C ASN A 185 -22.56 -10.64 -8.58
N PHE A 186 -21.24 -10.75 -8.83
CA PHE A 186 -20.25 -10.91 -7.78
C PHE A 186 -20.03 -9.57 -7.07
N ASN A 187 -20.00 -9.58 -5.74
CA ASN A 187 -19.68 -8.38 -4.95
C ASN A 187 -18.15 -8.19 -4.93
N PRO A 188 -17.60 -7.16 -5.61
CA PRO A 188 -16.16 -6.98 -5.71
C PRO A 188 -15.58 -6.20 -4.52
N ASN A 189 -16.38 -5.86 -3.50
CA ASN A 189 -15.94 -5.01 -2.40
C ASN A 189 -14.85 -5.68 -1.55
N THR A 190 -13.88 -4.87 -1.13
CA THR A 190 -12.83 -5.30 -0.21
C THR A 190 -13.43 -5.71 1.13
N LEU A 191 -13.07 -6.90 1.61
CA LEU A 191 -13.49 -7.41 2.92
C LEU A 191 -12.91 -6.54 4.04
N ASN A 192 -13.71 -6.34 5.10
CA ASN A 192 -13.29 -5.54 6.25
C ASN A 192 -12.09 -6.19 6.96
N GLU A 193 -12.07 -7.52 7.03
CA GLU A 193 -10.98 -8.31 7.60
C GLU A 193 -9.66 -8.07 6.86
N TYR A 194 -9.71 -7.92 5.54
CA TYR A 194 -8.54 -7.58 4.74
C TYR A 194 -8.10 -6.13 4.99
N ALA A 195 -9.04 -5.19 4.90
CA ALA A 195 -8.75 -3.77 5.05
C ALA A 195 -8.31 -3.36 6.46
N ALA A 196 -8.82 -4.02 7.51
CA ALA A 196 -8.56 -3.65 8.90
C ALA A 196 -7.45 -4.47 9.58
N ALA A 197 -7.11 -5.65 9.03
CA ALA A 197 -6.16 -6.56 9.69
C ALA A 197 -5.25 -7.31 8.71
N ALA A 198 -5.79 -8.20 7.88
CA ALA A 198 -4.99 -9.16 7.13
C ALA A 198 -4.05 -8.47 6.12
N GLY A 199 -4.49 -7.39 5.49
CA GLY A 199 -3.70 -6.63 4.53
C GLY A 199 -2.42 -6.00 5.13
N PHE A 200 -2.41 -5.74 6.44
CA PHE A 200 -1.27 -5.16 7.15
C PHE A 200 -0.11 -6.14 7.39
N PHE A 201 -0.20 -7.40 6.95
CA PHE A 201 0.88 -8.38 7.12
C PHE A 201 2.22 -7.90 6.53
N PHE A 202 2.20 -6.98 5.56
CA PHE A 202 3.41 -6.39 5.00
C PHE A 202 4.28 -5.69 6.07
N TYR A 203 3.69 -5.12 7.12
CA TYR A 203 4.46 -4.52 8.23
C TYR A 203 5.33 -5.56 8.93
N GLY A 204 4.85 -6.81 9.02
CA GLY A 204 5.62 -7.93 9.57
C GLY A 204 6.74 -8.44 8.64
N LEU A 205 6.75 -8.00 7.37
CA LEU A 205 7.79 -8.32 6.39
C LEU A 205 8.86 -7.23 6.26
N LEU A 206 8.67 -6.08 6.91
CA LEU A 206 9.62 -4.98 6.86
C LEU A 206 10.89 -5.31 7.69
N PRO A 207 12.09 -4.99 7.19
CA PRO A 207 13.31 -5.17 7.94
C PRO A 207 13.48 -4.08 9.01
N GLU A 208 14.35 -4.33 9.99
CA GLU A 208 14.72 -3.31 10.98
C GLU A 208 15.52 -2.15 10.38
N LYS A 209 16.26 -2.42 9.31
CA LYS A 209 17.13 -1.46 8.62
C LYS A 209 17.02 -1.60 7.10
N ILE A 210 17.07 -0.48 6.41
CA ILE A 210 17.21 -0.39 4.95
C ILE A 210 18.70 -0.29 4.63
N VAL A 211 19.17 -1.11 3.68
CA VAL A 211 20.53 -1.04 3.15
C VAL A 211 20.44 -0.71 1.66
N THR A 212 21.25 0.25 1.22
CA THR A 212 21.37 0.59 -0.20
C THR A 212 22.65 -0.04 -0.76
N LYS A 213 22.60 -0.46 -2.02
CA LYS A 213 23.75 -1.11 -2.67
C LYS A 213 25.02 -0.23 -2.73
N HIS A 214 24.87 1.08 -2.75
CA HIS A 214 26.00 2.02 -2.83
C HIS A 214 26.69 2.21 -1.46
N SER A 215 26.00 1.93 -0.36
CA SER A 215 26.52 2.12 0.99
C SER A 215 26.12 0.92 1.85
N GLU A 216 26.72 -0.24 1.57
CA GLU A 216 26.56 -1.45 2.40
C GLU A 216 26.94 -1.19 3.88
N THR A 217 27.74 -0.16 4.13
CA THR A 217 28.16 0.29 5.46
C THR A 217 27.19 1.26 6.15
N LYS A 218 26.23 1.85 5.43
CA LYS A 218 25.27 2.84 5.96
C LYS A 218 23.87 2.26 5.94
N ALA A 219 23.57 1.48 6.98
CA ALA A 219 22.23 0.97 7.23
C ALA A 219 21.36 2.05 7.88
N THR A 220 20.26 2.42 7.25
CA THR A 220 19.29 3.38 7.79
C THR A 220 18.24 2.63 8.61
N PRO A 221 18.05 2.93 9.91
CA PRO A 221 16.96 2.33 10.70
C PRO A 221 15.61 2.60 10.03
N MET A 222 14.74 1.59 9.98
CA MET A 222 13.44 1.70 9.32
C MET A 222 12.58 2.82 9.94
N ARG A 223 12.69 3.02 11.26
CA ARG A 223 12.03 4.12 11.98
C ARG A 223 12.40 5.51 11.45
N ASP A 224 13.61 5.68 10.92
CA ASP A 224 14.13 6.97 10.44
C ASP A 224 13.85 7.14 8.93
N ALA A 225 13.33 6.09 8.28
CA ALA A 225 12.98 6.06 6.86
C ALA A 225 11.51 6.42 6.58
N PHE A 226 10.64 6.41 7.60
CA PHE A 226 9.24 6.83 7.45
C PHE A 226 9.16 8.28 6.99
N TYR A 227 8.40 8.53 5.91
CA TYR A 227 8.20 9.86 5.31
C TYR A 227 9.49 10.62 4.98
N ASN A 228 10.61 9.91 4.83
CA ASN A 228 11.91 10.50 4.57
C ASN A 228 12.40 10.17 3.16
N PRO A 229 12.33 11.12 2.21
CA PRO A 229 12.70 10.86 0.83
C PRO A 229 14.21 10.97 0.57
N SER A 230 15.04 11.24 1.58
CA SER A 230 16.46 11.55 1.40
C SER A 230 17.22 10.49 0.60
N LEU A 231 16.92 9.20 0.82
CA LEU A 231 17.57 8.08 0.11
C LEU A 231 17.25 8.05 -1.40
N LEU A 232 16.15 8.64 -1.84
CA LEU A 232 15.79 8.72 -3.27
C LEU A 232 16.67 9.70 -4.03
N TYR A 233 17.10 10.78 -3.36
CA TYR A 233 17.87 11.88 -3.93
C TYR A 233 19.39 11.64 -3.90
N GLU A 234 19.86 10.59 -3.23
CA GLU A 234 21.25 10.16 -3.32
C GLU A 234 21.60 9.76 -4.77
N GLN A 235 22.89 9.77 -5.11
CA GLN A 235 23.35 9.38 -6.44
C GLN A 235 22.88 7.96 -6.78
N HIS A 236 22.10 7.82 -7.86
CA HIS A 236 21.43 6.57 -8.24
C HIS A 236 20.48 5.99 -7.15
N GLY A 237 19.93 6.82 -6.26
CA GLY A 237 19.13 6.41 -5.10
C GLY A 237 18.01 5.41 -5.42
N ILE A 238 17.20 5.69 -6.43
CA ILE A 238 16.14 4.76 -6.89
C ILE A 238 16.72 3.38 -7.26
N LEU A 239 17.81 3.34 -8.05
CA LEU A 239 18.43 2.07 -8.45
C LEU A 239 19.07 1.35 -7.27
N ASN A 240 19.62 2.08 -6.31
CA ASN A 240 20.27 1.51 -5.13
C ASN A 240 19.28 0.98 -4.10
N LEU A 241 18.05 1.51 -4.08
CA LEU A 241 16.96 1.01 -3.24
C LEU A 241 16.33 -0.26 -3.83
N ILE A 242 16.23 -0.33 -5.17
CA ILE A 242 15.63 -1.47 -5.86
C ILE A 242 16.59 -2.67 -5.94
N LYS A 243 17.90 -2.45 -6.05
CA LYS A 243 18.90 -3.52 -6.21
C LYS A 243 19.36 -4.10 -4.88
#